data_AF-A0A9P8IUZ7-F1
#
_entry.id   AF-A0A9P8IUZ7-F1
#
_cell.length_a   1.000
_cell.length_b   1.000
_cell.length_c   1.000
_cell.angle_alpha   90.00
_cell.angle_beta   90.00
_cell.angle_gamma   90.00
#
_symmetry.space_group_name_H-M   'P 1'
#
loop_
_entity.id
_entity.type
_entity.pdbx_description
1 polymer ?
#
loop_
_entity_poly.entity_id
_entity_poly.type
_entity_poly.pdbx_seq_one_letter_code
_entity_poly.pdbx_strand_id
1 'polypeptide(L)'
;MSEPITREPGLSTIHPEWEAFEKQFPIPPLLGSPQQLRELKFPKSNSPPIGFSIRDVQVPGYQGATNQLRLYTPDNSSEPLPIVI
;
A
#
# COMPACT_ATOMS: atom_id res chain seq x y z
N MET A 1 12.20 0.27 35.15
CA MET A 1 10.78 0.09 35.49
C MET A 1 10.02 1.02 34.58
N SER A 2 9.40 0.51 33.53
CA SER A 2 8.62 1.31 32.57
C SER A 2 7.25 1.61 33.16
N GLU A 3 6.79 2.85 33.07
CA GLU A 3 5.46 3.23 33.57
C GLU A 3 4.36 2.48 32.79
N PRO A 4 3.25 2.09 33.45
CA PRO A 4 2.13 1.45 32.79
C PRO A 4 1.45 2.43 31.83
N ILE A 5 1.46 2.09 30.53
CA ILE A 5 0.73 2.85 29.50
C ILE A 5 -0.77 2.66 29.77
N THR A 6 -1.42 3.70 30.28
CA THR A 6 -2.88 3.73 30.45
C THR A 6 -3.49 4.08 29.10
N ARG A 7 -4.03 3.09 28.38
CA ARG A 7 -4.72 3.31 27.10
C ARG A 7 -6.16 3.72 27.36
N GLU A 8 -6.67 4.67 26.59
CA GLU A 8 -8.08 5.05 26.68
C GLU A 8 -8.99 3.84 26.42
N PRO A 9 -10.09 3.67 27.20
CA PRO A 9 -11.04 2.61 26.97
C PRO A 9 -11.60 2.69 25.55
N GLY A 10 -11.51 1.60 24.78
CA GLY A 10 -12.07 1.51 23.41
C GLY A 10 -11.06 1.34 22.28
N LEU A 11 -9.77 1.62 22.49
CA LEU A 11 -8.72 1.34 21.49
C LEU A 11 -8.48 -0.17 21.27
N SER A 12 -8.95 -1.01 22.20
CA SER A 12 -8.89 -2.47 22.09
C SER A 12 -10.14 -3.09 21.45
N THR A 13 -11.17 -2.28 21.16
CA THR A 13 -12.42 -2.78 20.58
C THR A 13 -12.32 -2.71 19.06
N ILE A 14 -12.46 -3.86 18.40
CA ILE A 14 -12.47 -3.94 16.94
C ILE A 14 -13.77 -3.29 16.44
N HIS A 15 -13.67 -2.35 15.50
CA HIS A 15 -14.86 -1.73 14.93
C HIS A 15 -15.62 -2.74 14.04
N PRO A 16 -16.97 -2.76 14.00
CA PRO A 16 -17.75 -3.77 13.27
C PRO A 16 -17.41 -3.92 11.79
N GLU A 17 -16.93 -2.85 11.15
CA GLU A 17 -16.49 -2.90 9.74
C GLU A 17 -15.25 -3.79 9.54
N TRP A 18 -14.35 -3.83 10.53
CA TRP A 18 -13.19 -4.71 10.54
C TRP A 18 -13.59 -6.17 10.79
N GLU A 19 -14.54 -6.43 11.69
CA GLU A 19 -15.07 -7.78 11.90
C GLU A 19 -15.75 -8.35 10.65
N ALA A 20 -16.47 -7.50 9.91
CA ALA A 20 -17.10 -7.88 8.66
C ALA A 20 -16.06 -8.16 7.56
N PHE A 21 -14.99 -7.37 7.52
CA PHE A 21 -13.88 -7.55 6.58
C PHE A 21 -13.12 -8.87 6.83
N GLU A 22 -12.74 -9.17 8.06
CA GLU A 22 -12.00 -10.40 8.41
C GLU A 22 -12.75 -11.68 8.03
N LYS A 23 -14.09 -11.67 8.12
CA LYS A 23 -14.94 -12.80 7.69
C LYS A 23 -14.90 -13.03 6.18
N GLN A 24 -14.69 -11.97 5.40
CA GLN A 24 -14.66 -12.03 3.93
C GLN A 24 -13.25 -12.27 3.39
N PHE A 25 -12.24 -11.78 4.09
CA PHE A 25 -10.83 -11.88 3.71
C PHE A 25 -10.02 -12.49 4.85
N PRO A 26 -10.11 -13.82 5.06
CA PRO A 26 -9.27 -14.48 6.05
C PRO A 26 -7.80 -14.25 5.68
N ILE A 27 -7.03 -13.66 6.59
CA ILE A 27 -5.60 -13.43 6.38
C ILE A 27 -4.94 -14.81 6.23
N PRO A 28 -4.36 -15.15 5.06
CA PRO A 28 -3.74 -16.44 4.89
C PRO A 28 -2.55 -16.54 5.85
N PRO A 29 -2.37 -17.69 6.52
CA PRO A 29 -1.21 -17.86 7.38
C PRO A 29 0.06 -17.69 6.51
N LEU A 30 1.03 -16.93 7.01
CA LEU A 30 2.30 -16.65 6.31
C LEU A 30 3.21 -17.90 6.31
N LEU A 31 2.70 -18.99 5.76
CA LEU A 31 3.36 -20.28 5.67
C LEU A 31 3.83 -20.47 4.24
N GLY A 32 5.14 -20.67 4.07
CA GLY A 32 5.76 -20.90 2.77
C GLY A 32 7.06 -20.13 2.59
N SER A 33 7.70 -20.34 1.44
CA SER A 33 8.89 -19.58 1.05
C SER A 33 8.52 -18.12 0.72
N PRO A 34 9.47 -17.18 0.80
CA PRO A 34 9.25 -15.80 0.39
C PRO A 34 8.71 -15.66 -1.05
N GLN A 35 9.00 -16.60 -1.94
CA GLN A 35 8.45 -16.63 -3.30
C GLN A 35 6.95 -16.94 -3.28
N GLN A 36 6.55 -17.99 -2.56
CA GLN A 36 5.14 -18.39 -2.41
C GLN A 36 4.31 -17.27 -1.77
N LEU A 37 4.85 -16.60 -0.76
CA LEU A 37 4.16 -15.48 -0.12
C LEU A 37 3.96 -14.27 -1.05
N ARG A 38 4.85 -14.06 -2.03
CA ARG A 38 4.69 -12.98 -3.04
C ARG A 38 3.64 -13.30 -4.10
N GLU A 39 3.23 -14.55 -4.24
CA GLU A 39 2.15 -14.97 -5.14
C GLU A 39 0.77 -14.78 -4.50
N LEU A 40 0.68 -14.83 -3.16
CA LEU A 40 -0.53 -14.54 -2.37
C LEU A 40 -0.98 -13.06 -2.42
N LYS A 41 -0.44 -12.25 -3.34
CA LYS A 41 -0.74 -10.82 -3.45
C LYS A 41 -2.25 -10.60 -3.57
N PHE A 42 -2.72 -9.60 -2.82
CA PHE A 42 -4.07 -9.05 -2.94
C PHE A 42 -4.42 -8.82 -4.42
N PRO A 43 -5.69 -9.02 -4.80
CA PRO A 43 -6.13 -8.78 -6.16
C PRO A 43 -5.74 -7.35 -6.56
N LYS A 44 -5.03 -7.22 -7.67
CA LYS A 44 -4.75 -5.91 -8.25
C LYS A 44 -6.11 -5.26 -8.54
N SER A 45 -6.32 -4.03 -8.06
CA SER A 45 -7.45 -3.25 -8.52
C SER A 45 -7.36 -3.14 -10.04
N ASN A 46 -8.36 -3.66 -10.74
CA ASN A 46 -8.44 -3.56 -12.20
C ASN A 46 -8.87 -2.16 -12.65
N SER A 47 -9.26 -1.29 -11.71
CA SER A 47 -9.63 0.08 -12.00
C SER A 47 -8.44 0.99 -11.72
N PRO A 48 -7.84 1.62 -12.76
CA PRO A 48 -6.85 2.66 -12.53
C PRO A 48 -7.50 3.84 -11.79
N PRO A 49 -6.74 4.57 -10.97
CA PRO A 49 -7.24 5.79 -10.33
C PRO A 49 -7.70 6.81 -11.38
N ILE A 50 -8.87 7.41 -11.15
CA ILE A 50 -9.48 8.41 -12.01
C ILE A 50 -8.86 9.79 -11.72
N GLY A 51 -8.70 10.63 -12.75
CA GLY A 51 -8.19 12.00 -12.62
C GLY A 51 -6.67 12.12 -12.61
N PHE A 52 -5.97 11.04 -12.95
CA PHE A 52 -4.52 11.00 -13.07
C PHE A 52 -4.10 10.34 -14.37
N SER A 53 -3.10 10.94 -15.03
CA SER A 53 -2.30 10.28 -16.04
C SER A 53 -1.18 9.48 -15.38
N ILE A 54 -1.10 8.19 -15.72
CA ILE A 54 -0.17 7.23 -15.10
C ILE A 54 0.89 6.83 -16.11
N ARG A 55 2.17 6.92 -15.74
CA ARG A 55 3.30 6.56 -16.60
C ARG A 55 4.33 5.75 -15.84
N ASP A 56 4.78 4.66 -16.45
CA ASP A 56 5.91 3.87 -15.95
C ASP A 56 7.20 4.36 -16.64
N VAL A 57 8.20 4.72 -15.84
CA VAL A 57 9.47 5.31 -16.29
C VAL A 57 10.63 4.54 -15.68
N GLN A 58 11.67 4.29 -16.48
CA GLN A 58 12.92 3.73 -15.98
C GLN A 58 13.83 4.84 -15.48
N VAL A 59 14.42 4.65 -14.31
CA VAL A 59 15.35 5.62 -13.70
C VAL A 59 16.65 4.93 -13.31
N PRO A 60 17.80 5.60 -13.40
CA PRO A 60 19.07 5.04 -12.95
C PRO A 60 19.00 4.63 -11.48
N GLY A 61 19.48 3.42 -11.20
CA GLY A 61 19.66 2.88 -9.86
C GLY A 61 21.11 2.93 -9.43
N TYR A 62 21.34 2.59 -8.16
CA TYR A 62 22.69 2.52 -7.60
C TYR A 62 23.50 1.41 -8.29
N GLN A 63 24.83 1.59 -8.40
CA GLN A 63 25.75 0.62 -9.01
C GLN A 63 25.39 0.19 -10.45
N GLY A 64 24.81 1.10 -11.24
CA GLY A 64 24.43 0.82 -12.63
C GLY A 64 23.17 -0.04 -12.78
N ALA A 65 22.43 -0.29 -11.69
CA ALA A 65 21.12 -0.90 -11.76
C ALA A 65 20.12 0.02 -12.49
N THR A 66 19.00 -0.54 -12.95
CA THR A 66 17.86 0.24 -13.47
C THR A 66 16.66 0.02 -12.56
N ASN A 67 16.10 1.10 -12.05
CA ASN A 67 14.89 1.10 -11.24
C ASN A 67 13.66 1.43 -12.10
N GLN A 68 12.47 1.09 -11.60
CA GLN A 68 11.21 1.49 -12.21
C GLN A 68 10.44 2.42 -11.26
N LEU A 69 9.93 3.50 -11.82
CA LEU A 69 9.09 4.49 -11.15
C LEU A 69 7.74 4.55 -11.86
N ARG A 70 6.64 4.53 -11.08
CA ARG A 70 5.30 4.84 -11.59
C ARG A 70 4.90 6.25 -11.17
N LEU A 71 4.72 7.13 -12.14
CA LEU A 71 4.32 8.52 -11.95
C LEU A 71 2.82 8.66 -12.08
N TYR A 72 2.20 9.37 -11.15
CA TYR A 72 0.80 9.76 -11.18
C TYR A 72 0.74 11.29 -11.27
N THR A 73 0.22 11.82 -12.37
CA THR A 73 0.10 13.29 -12.58
C THR A 73 -1.37 13.66 -12.68
N PRO A 74 -1.89 14.57 -11.83
CA PRO A 74 -3.29 15.02 -11.93
C PRO A 74 -3.59 15.59 -13.33
N ASP A 75 -4.71 15.20 -13.93
CA ASP A 75 -5.02 15.57 -15.33
C ASP A 75 -5.21 17.08 -15.53
N ASN A 76 -5.59 17.80 -14.46
CA ASN A 76 -5.88 19.24 -14.49
C ASN A 76 -4.71 20.12 -14.02
N SER A 77 -3.49 19.59 -13.92
CA SER A 77 -2.34 20.40 -13.51
C SER A 77 -1.78 21.21 -14.68
N SER A 78 -1.84 22.55 -14.59
CA SER A 78 -1.18 23.46 -15.53
C SER A 78 0.17 23.98 -15.04
N GLU A 79 0.48 23.79 -13.75
CA GLU A 79 1.68 24.29 -13.08
C GLU A 79 2.48 23.16 -12.42
N PRO A 80 3.78 23.36 -12.16
CA PRO A 80 4.58 22.41 -11.39
C PRO A 80 4.01 22.17 -9.99
N LEU A 81 3.85 20.90 -9.61
CA LEU A 81 3.32 20.49 -8.31
C LEU A 81 4.44 19.93 -7.41
N PRO A 82 4.27 20.00 -6.07
CA PRO A 82 5.12 19.26 -5.14
C PRO A 82 5.10 17.76 -5.45
N ILE A 83 6.26 17.12 -5.33
CA ILE A 83 6.44 15.69 -5.58
C ILE A 83 6.39 14.94 -4.25
N VAL A 84 5.64 13.84 -4.22
CA VAL A 84 5.63 12.85 -3.12
C VAL A 84 6.35 11.60 -3.60
N ILE A 85 7.37 11.16 -2.85
CA ILE A 85 8.21 9.98 -3.14
C ILE A 85 8.02 8.96 -2.03
#